data_AF-A0A7X6B981-F1
#
_entry.id   AF-A0A7X6B981-F1
#
_cell.length_a   1.000
_cell.length_b   1.000
_cell.length_c   1.000
_cell.angle_alpha   90.00
_cell.angle_beta   90.00
_cell.angle_gamma   90.00
#
_symmetry.space_group_name_H-M   'P 1'
#
loop_
_entity.id
_entity.type
_entity.pdbx_description
1 polymer ?
#
loop_
_entity_poly.entity_id
_entity_poly.type
_entity_poly.pdbx_seq_one_letter_code
_entity_poly.pdbx_strand_id
1 'polypeptide(L)'
;MRKLRQATSRGISAVSHAIQQQPDYCSEVSDEYVTALQNHVNKSKPKGFKLTPISEPGVVTYRFFPFSTAPAPYDVVWSNFPTVEDPKMPAPKPRPALVRQAFQDQDGNPWVKVVYGTSKDPYRGGPADFSIVTLSEMQVCGLKQATRFRLDRELELPWSREFFECLADKPTPIIGHMPAYEVRKLQIQIAHLQNLIARLQEATASDEGDEQ
;
A
#
# COMPACT_ATOMS: atom_id res chain seq x y z
N MET A 1 21.96 -7.81 46.13
CA MET A 1 21.10 -7.41 44.98
C MET A 1 19.76 -6.81 45.45
N ARG A 2 19.73 -5.58 45.98
CA ARG A 2 18.46 -4.93 46.41
C ARG A 2 18.36 -3.43 46.12
N LYS A 3 19.33 -2.82 45.42
CA LYS A 3 19.37 -1.37 45.16
C LYS A 3 19.09 -0.94 43.72
N LEU A 4 18.86 -1.88 42.77
CA LEU A 4 18.49 -1.52 41.39
C LEU A 4 16.98 -1.59 41.07
N ARG A 5 16.13 -2.08 41.98
CA ARG A 5 14.66 -2.14 41.77
C ARG A 5 13.87 -0.95 42.34
N GLN A 6 14.49 -0.07 43.13
CA GLN A 6 13.81 1.11 43.70
C GLN A 6 13.93 2.38 42.85
N ALA A 7 14.84 2.42 41.87
CA ALA A 7 14.99 3.59 40.99
C ALA A 7 13.94 3.60 39.86
N THR A 8 13.44 2.44 39.44
CA THR A 8 12.47 2.31 38.34
C THR A 8 11.02 2.52 38.76
N SER A 9 10.64 2.23 40.01
CA SER A 9 9.26 2.48 40.47
C SER A 9 8.94 3.96 40.71
N ARG A 10 9.94 4.77 41.08
CA ARG A 10 9.78 6.23 41.22
C ARG A 10 9.72 6.97 39.88
N GLY A 11 10.41 6.47 38.86
CA GLY A 11 10.38 7.06 37.52
C GLY A 11 9.03 6.89 36.82
N ILE A 12 8.40 5.72 36.93
CA ILE A 12 7.14 5.43 36.24
C ILE A 12 5.95 6.13 36.92
N SER A 13 5.93 6.21 38.24
CA SER A 13 4.89 6.95 38.99
C SER A 13 4.96 8.47 38.77
N ALA A 14 6.16 9.04 38.61
CA ALA A 14 6.33 10.47 38.36
C ALA A 14 5.88 10.88 36.94
N VAL A 15 6.05 10.00 35.95
CA VAL A 15 5.59 10.24 34.57
C VAL A 15 4.07 10.12 34.47
N SER A 16 3.44 9.16 35.17
CA SER A 16 1.97 9.04 35.22
C SER A 16 1.28 10.27 35.82
N HIS A 17 1.88 10.87 36.86
CA HIS A 17 1.33 12.06 37.51
C HIS A 17 1.52 13.34 36.68
N ALA A 18 2.58 13.41 35.86
CA ALA A 18 2.83 14.52 34.95
C ALA A 18 1.90 14.47 33.72
N ILE A 19 1.55 13.28 33.24
CA ILE A 19 0.58 13.09 32.13
C ILE A 19 -0.85 13.43 32.61
N GLN A 20 -1.22 13.08 33.85
CA GLN A 20 -2.53 13.44 34.42
C GLN A 20 -2.66 14.91 34.82
N GLN A 21 -1.55 15.66 34.87
CA GLN A 21 -1.54 17.10 35.18
C GLN A 21 -1.37 17.98 33.94
N GLN A 22 -1.33 17.40 32.73
CA GLN A 22 -1.45 18.23 31.54
C GLN A 22 -2.87 18.79 31.49
N PRO A 23 -3.06 20.12 31.42
CA PRO A 23 -4.37 20.67 31.18
C PRO A 23 -4.86 20.10 29.85
N ASP A 24 -6.10 19.58 29.84
CA ASP A 24 -6.79 19.17 28.63
C ASP A 24 -6.68 20.31 27.63
N TYR A 25 -5.80 20.16 26.63
CA TYR A 25 -5.74 21.07 25.49
C TYR A 25 -6.88 20.70 24.54
N CYS A 26 -8.10 20.60 25.07
CA CYS A 26 -9.28 21.01 24.32
C CYS A 26 -9.30 22.54 24.34
N SER A 27 -8.40 23.14 23.56
CA SER A 27 -8.62 24.53 23.18
C SER A 27 -9.84 24.53 22.27
N GLU A 28 -11.01 24.78 22.84
CA GLU A 28 -12.16 25.23 22.08
C GLU A 28 -11.70 26.48 21.33
N VAL A 29 -11.39 26.30 20.05
CA VAL A 29 -11.02 27.41 19.18
C VAL A 29 -12.26 28.28 19.11
N SER A 30 -12.21 29.49 19.69
CA SER A 30 -13.38 30.33 19.74
C SER A 30 -13.87 30.66 18.33
N ASP A 31 -15.19 30.70 18.14
CA ASP A 31 -15.79 31.06 16.86
C ASP A 31 -15.32 32.45 16.37
N GLU A 32 -14.99 33.34 17.30
CA GLU A 32 -14.38 34.63 17.01
C GLU A 32 -13.00 34.51 16.37
N TYR A 33 -12.15 33.60 16.85
CA TYR A 33 -10.82 33.35 16.28
C TYR A 33 -10.92 32.74 14.87
N VAL A 34 -11.84 31.79 14.69
CA VAL A 34 -12.13 31.19 13.37
C VAL A 34 -12.61 32.27 12.40
N THR A 35 -13.54 33.12 12.84
CA THR A 35 -14.08 34.23 12.04
C THR A 35 -13.00 35.25 11.67
N ALA A 36 -12.11 35.59 12.60
CA ALA A 36 -10.98 36.48 12.37
C ALA A 36 -10.00 35.91 11.34
N LEU A 37 -9.71 34.60 11.41
CA LEU A 37 -8.89 33.89 10.42
C LEU A 37 -9.55 33.89 9.04
N GLN A 38 -10.84 33.58 8.95
CA GLN A 38 -11.60 33.61 7.69
C GLN A 38 -11.51 34.98 7.02
N ASN A 39 -11.69 36.04 7.81
CA ASN A 39 -11.63 37.42 7.34
C ASN A 39 -10.22 37.81 6.86
N HIS A 40 -9.19 37.39 7.60
CA HIS A 40 -7.81 37.61 7.19
C HIS A 40 -7.49 36.90 5.86
N VAL A 41 -7.85 35.62 5.74
CA VAL A 41 -7.65 34.85 4.50
C VAL A 41 -8.39 35.48 3.33
N ASN A 42 -9.63 35.94 3.52
CA ASN A 42 -10.40 36.57 2.46
C ASN A 42 -9.83 37.93 2.03
N LYS A 43 -9.26 38.70 2.95
CA LYS A 43 -8.62 40.00 2.67
C LYS A 43 -7.29 39.83 1.93
N SER A 44 -6.60 38.72 2.16
CA SER A 44 -5.29 38.38 1.57
C SER A 44 -5.39 37.67 0.22
N LYS A 45 -6.59 37.32 -0.27
CA LYS A 45 -6.76 36.61 -1.54
C LYS A 45 -6.44 37.54 -2.73
N PRO A 46 -5.48 37.19 -3.60
CA PRO A 46 -5.23 37.96 -4.82
C PRO A 46 -6.43 37.88 -5.77
N LYS A 47 -6.75 39.00 -6.44
CA LYS A 47 -7.85 39.08 -7.41
C LYS A 47 -7.65 38.04 -8.51
N GLY A 48 -8.58 37.09 -8.64
CA GLY A 48 -8.53 36.00 -9.62
C GLY A 48 -8.17 34.62 -9.05
N PHE A 49 -7.89 34.50 -7.75
CA PHE A 49 -7.71 33.20 -7.09
C PHE A 49 -9.05 32.45 -7.02
N LYS A 50 -9.28 31.54 -7.97
CA LYS A 50 -10.39 30.58 -7.89
C LYS A 50 -10.01 29.52 -6.86
N LEU A 51 -10.76 29.45 -5.76
CA LEU A 51 -10.77 28.24 -4.93
C LEU A 51 -11.26 27.11 -5.84
N THR A 52 -10.35 26.25 -6.31
CA THR A 52 -10.77 24.90 -6.71
C THR A 52 -11.41 24.30 -5.46
N PRO A 53 -12.64 23.75 -5.54
CA PRO A 53 -13.20 23.01 -4.42
C PRO A 53 -12.15 21.98 -4.02
N ILE A 54 -11.71 22.03 -2.75
CA ILE A 54 -11.05 20.87 -2.17
C ILE A 54 -12.18 19.85 -2.13
N SER A 55 -12.19 18.93 -3.10
CA SER A 55 -12.99 17.71 -3.01
C SER A 55 -12.80 17.17 -1.60
N GLU A 56 -13.90 16.82 -0.93
CA GLU A 56 -13.89 16.29 0.43
C GLU A 56 -12.68 15.36 0.65
N PRO A 57 -11.91 15.50 1.75
CA PRO A 57 -10.77 14.63 1.99
C PRO A 57 -11.27 13.17 2.04
N GLY A 58 -10.98 12.40 0.99
CA GLY A 58 -11.22 10.95 0.97
C GLY A 58 -12.03 10.39 -0.19
N VAL A 59 -12.61 11.20 -1.09
CA VAL A 59 -13.31 10.66 -2.28
C VAL A 59 -12.42 10.75 -3.51
N VAL A 60 -11.59 9.73 -3.72
CA VAL A 60 -10.84 9.59 -4.98
C VAL A 60 -11.83 9.14 -6.06
N THR A 61 -12.12 10.02 -7.02
CA THR A 61 -12.88 9.64 -8.21
C THR A 61 -11.94 8.91 -9.17
N TYR A 62 -12.25 7.64 -9.48
CA TYR A 62 -11.41 6.83 -10.37
C TYR A 62 -11.79 7.02 -11.83
N ARG A 63 -10.80 7.27 -12.68
CA ARG A 63 -10.94 7.23 -14.13
C ARG A 63 -10.54 5.85 -14.63
N PHE A 64 -11.49 4.94 -14.58
CA PHE A 64 -11.29 3.56 -15.02
C PHE A 64 -10.89 3.47 -16.49
N PHE A 65 -9.97 2.56 -16.78
CA PHE A 65 -9.77 2.07 -18.13
C PHE A 65 -10.88 1.07 -18.49
N PRO A 66 -11.13 0.75 -19.77
CA PRO A 66 -12.07 -0.31 -20.13
C PRO A 66 -11.59 -1.69 -19.64
N PHE A 67 -12.49 -2.56 -19.19
CA PHE A 67 -12.12 -3.93 -18.77
C PHE A 67 -11.46 -4.74 -19.90
N SER A 68 -11.77 -4.45 -21.17
CA SER A 68 -11.09 -5.06 -22.33
C SER A 68 -9.59 -4.76 -22.42
N THR A 69 -9.11 -3.79 -21.62
CA THR A 69 -7.68 -3.42 -21.51
C THR A 69 -7.05 -3.92 -20.21
N ALA A 70 -7.81 -4.66 -19.39
CA ALA A 70 -7.32 -5.18 -18.14
C ALA A 70 -6.18 -6.17 -18.38
N PRO A 71 -5.16 -6.17 -17.51
CA PRO A 71 -4.02 -7.08 -17.63
C PRO A 71 -4.44 -8.53 -17.42
N ALA A 72 -3.72 -9.44 -18.08
CA ALA A 72 -3.81 -10.86 -17.82
C ALA A 72 -3.09 -11.22 -16.51
N PRO A 73 -3.43 -12.35 -15.87
CA PRO A 73 -2.61 -12.91 -14.80
C PRO A 73 -1.15 -13.04 -15.24
N TYR A 74 -0.24 -12.69 -14.34
CA TYR A 74 1.21 -12.69 -14.53
C TYR A 74 1.77 -11.58 -15.44
N ASP A 75 0.93 -10.63 -15.85
CA ASP A 75 1.43 -9.36 -16.40
C ASP A 75 2.13 -8.54 -15.32
N VAL A 76 3.12 -7.77 -15.74
CA VAL A 76 3.79 -6.78 -14.91
C VAL A 76 3.27 -5.40 -15.34
N VAL A 77 2.79 -4.62 -14.37
CA VAL A 77 2.22 -3.29 -14.59
C VAL A 77 3.02 -2.23 -13.86
N TRP A 78 2.96 -1.00 -14.36
CA TRP A 78 3.54 0.17 -13.72
C TRP A 78 2.48 0.87 -12.87
N SER A 79 2.62 0.78 -11.55
CA SER A 79 1.56 1.10 -10.60
C SER A 79 2.01 2.06 -9.51
N ASN A 80 1.16 3.04 -9.19
CA ASN A 80 1.21 3.89 -8.02
C ASN A 80 0.75 3.13 -6.76
N PHE A 81 1.40 2.00 -6.48
CA PHE A 81 1.02 1.09 -5.40
C PHE A 81 1.06 1.80 -4.03
N PRO A 82 -0.05 1.81 -3.25
CA PRO A 82 -0.12 2.49 -1.95
C PRO A 82 1.01 2.12 -1.01
N THR A 83 1.71 3.13 -0.50
CA THR A 83 2.82 2.92 0.45
C THR A 83 2.35 2.86 1.89
N VAL A 84 1.23 3.51 2.20
CA VAL A 84 0.60 3.60 3.53
C VAL A 84 -0.54 2.59 3.60
N GLU A 85 -0.95 2.20 4.81
CA GLU A 85 -2.06 1.28 5.08
C GLU A 85 -3.44 1.77 4.58
N ASP A 86 -3.52 2.94 3.94
CA ASP A 86 -4.72 3.38 3.23
C ASP A 86 -4.62 3.02 1.74
N PRO A 87 -5.27 1.92 1.30
CA PRO A 87 -5.25 1.48 -0.10
C PRO A 87 -5.99 2.45 -1.04
N LYS A 88 -6.75 3.42 -0.50
CA LYS A 88 -7.57 4.33 -1.31
C LYS A 88 -6.74 5.40 -2.00
N MET A 89 -5.53 5.67 -1.52
CA MET A 89 -4.67 6.74 -2.01
C MET A 89 -3.50 6.19 -2.84
N PRO A 90 -3.38 6.57 -4.13
CA PRO A 90 -2.24 6.16 -4.94
C PRO A 90 -0.94 6.76 -4.39
N ALA A 91 0.14 5.98 -4.45
CA ALA A 91 1.45 6.50 -4.06
C ALA A 91 2.00 7.48 -5.12
N PRO A 92 2.78 8.49 -4.73
CA PRO A 92 3.29 9.51 -5.65
C PRO A 92 4.34 8.98 -6.64
N LYS A 93 4.89 7.79 -6.41
CA LYS A 93 5.94 7.20 -7.24
C LYS A 93 5.50 5.83 -7.77
N PRO A 94 5.36 5.67 -9.09
CA PRO A 94 5.00 4.39 -9.67
C PRO A 94 6.15 3.39 -9.57
N ARG A 95 5.78 2.12 -9.46
CA ARG A 95 6.66 0.97 -9.27
C ARG A 95 6.11 -0.24 -10.01
N PRO A 96 6.95 -1.23 -10.35
CA PRO A 96 6.46 -2.50 -10.85
C PRO A 96 5.48 -3.14 -9.85
N ALA A 97 4.39 -3.68 -10.34
CA ALA A 97 3.51 -4.57 -9.61
C ALA A 97 3.18 -5.79 -10.49
N LEU A 98 3.02 -6.95 -9.86
CA LEU A 98 2.70 -8.20 -10.55
C LEU A 98 1.20 -8.46 -10.46
N VAL A 99 0.54 -8.65 -11.59
CA VAL A 99 -0.88 -8.94 -11.66
C VAL A 99 -1.13 -10.40 -11.32
N ARG A 100 -2.07 -10.63 -10.41
CA ARG A 100 -2.53 -11.96 -9.99
C ARG A 100 -3.85 -12.31 -10.63
N GLN A 101 -4.73 -11.32 -10.75
CA GLN A 101 -6.06 -11.48 -11.31
C GLN A 101 -6.62 -10.11 -11.73
N ALA A 102 -7.45 -10.11 -12.77
CA ALA A 102 -8.33 -9.00 -13.11
C ALA A 102 -9.79 -9.46 -12.97
N PHE A 103 -10.66 -8.58 -12.51
CA PHE A 103 -12.09 -8.86 -12.31
C PHE A 103 -12.90 -7.57 -12.42
N GLN A 104 -14.23 -7.69 -12.41
CA GLN A 104 -15.14 -6.55 -12.34
C GLN A 104 -15.85 -6.56 -10.97
N ASP A 105 -16.12 -5.38 -10.43
CA ASP A 105 -16.99 -5.26 -9.25
C ASP A 105 -18.48 -5.37 -9.64
N GLN A 106 -19.36 -5.18 -8.65
CA GLN A 106 -20.81 -5.27 -8.83
C GLN A 106 -21.37 -4.20 -9.80
N ASP A 107 -20.68 -3.08 -9.93
CA ASP A 107 -21.03 -1.97 -10.81
C ASP A 107 -20.39 -2.11 -12.21
N GLY A 108 -19.63 -3.19 -12.43
CA GLY A 108 -18.93 -3.46 -13.68
C GLY A 108 -17.60 -2.70 -13.83
N ASN A 109 -17.12 -2.00 -12.80
CA ASN A 109 -15.83 -1.33 -12.85
C ASN A 109 -14.69 -2.36 -12.80
N PRO A 110 -13.61 -2.15 -13.57
CA PRO A 110 -12.50 -3.09 -13.60
C PRO A 110 -11.56 -2.90 -12.41
N TRP A 111 -11.21 -4.03 -11.79
CA TRP A 111 -10.28 -4.13 -10.66
C TRP A 111 -9.19 -5.16 -10.95
N VAL A 112 -8.02 -4.93 -10.35
CA VAL A 112 -6.87 -5.82 -10.48
C VAL A 112 -6.28 -6.13 -9.12
N LYS A 113 -6.02 -7.41 -8.87
CA LYS A 113 -5.26 -7.89 -7.74
C LYS A 113 -3.79 -7.87 -8.11
N VAL A 114 -3.00 -7.09 -7.38
CA VAL A 114 -1.59 -6.85 -7.68
C VAL A 114 -0.70 -7.07 -6.47
N VAL A 115 0.50 -7.57 -6.73
CA VAL A 115 1.56 -7.82 -5.75
C VAL A 115 2.62 -6.74 -5.90
N TYR A 116 3.02 -6.12 -4.78
CA TYR A 116 3.99 -5.04 -4.77
C TYR A 116 5.39 -5.48 -5.21
N GLY A 117 5.96 -4.79 -6.20
CA GLY A 117 7.35 -4.95 -6.64
C GLY A 117 8.29 -3.89 -6.03
N THR A 118 9.47 -4.33 -5.60
CA THR A 118 10.54 -3.46 -5.09
C THR A 118 11.90 -3.88 -5.60
N SER A 119 12.68 -2.91 -6.04
CA SER A 119 14.10 -3.11 -6.40
C SER A 119 15.04 -2.95 -5.20
N LYS A 120 14.51 -2.61 -4.02
CA LYS A 120 15.27 -2.65 -2.76
C LYS A 120 15.48 -4.11 -2.35
N ASP A 121 16.74 -4.49 -2.20
CA ASP A 121 17.16 -5.82 -1.74
C ASP A 121 16.52 -6.97 -2.57
N PRO A 122 16.81 -7.02 -3.88
CA PRO A 122 16.16 -7.95 -4.79
C PRO A 122 16.59 -9.41 -4.58
N TYR A 123 17.66 -9.65 -3.81
CA TYR A 123 18.21 -10.99 -3.55
C TYR A 123 17.72 -11.61 -2.24
N ARG A 124 16.90 -10.89 -1.46
CA ARG A 124 16.28 -11.47 -0.27
C ARG A 124 15.43 -12.67 -0.67
N GLY A 125 15.71 -13.79 -0.02
CA GLY A 125 14.88 -14.98 -0.11
C GLY A 125 13.86 -15.02 1.01
N GLY A 126 12.76 -15.70 0.73
CA GLY A 126 11.70 -15.98 1.69
C GLY A 126 10.53 -16.65 0.98
N PRO A 127 9.67 -17.38 1.70
CA PRO A 127 8.49 -17.99 1.10
C PRO A 127 7.55 -16.94 0.47
N ALA A 128 7.55 -15.71 1.01
CA ALA A 128 6.76 -14.58 0.51
C ALA A 128 7.52 -13.66 -0.47
N ASP A 129 8.77 -13.94 -0.82
CA ASP A 129 9.58 -13.07 -1.68
C ASP A 129 9.89 -13.78 -3.01
N PHE A 130 9.36 -13.27 -4.12
CA PHE A 130 9.61 -13.79 -5.47
C PHE A 130 10.43 -12.80 -6.29
N SER A 131 11.64 -13.17 -6.71
CA SER A 131 12.56 -12.24 -7.38
C SER A 131 12.83 -12.58 -8.84
N ILE A 132 12.81 -11.55 -9.67
CA ILE A 132 13.28 -11.58 -11.06
C ILE A 132 14.60 -10.83 -11.12
N VAL A 133 15.69 -11.56 -11.39
CA VAL A 133 17.07 -11.04 -11.30
C VAL A 133 17.87 -11.29 -12.57
N THR A 134 17.49 -12.25 -13.40
CA THR A 134 18.21 -12.55 -14.64
C THR A 134 17.87 -11.52 -15.70
N LEU A 135 18.87 -11.05 -16.45
CA LEU A 135 18.68 -10.01 -17.46
C LEU A 135 17.63 -10.39 -18.52
N SER A 136 17.61 -11.65 -18.97
CA SER A 136 16.64 -12.15 -19.95
C SER A 136 15.21 -12.10 -19.41
N GLU A 137 14.99 -12.56 -18.18
CA GLU A 137 13.69 -12.53 -17.52
C GLU A 137 13.22 -11.09 -17.30
N MET A 138 14.13 -10.22 -16.87
CA MET A 138 13.85 -8.79 -16.67
C MET A 138 13.39 -8.12 -17.96
N GLN A 139 14.08 -8.38 -19.08
CA GLN A 139 13.72 -7.83 -20.38
C GLN A 139 12.31 -8.27 -20.81
N VAL A 140 11.98 -9.56 -20.67
CA VAL A 140 10.65 -10.10 -21.00
C VAL A 140 9.57 -9.50 -20.10
N CYS A 141 9.89 -9.27 -18.82
CA CYS A 141 8.99 -8.64 -17.85
C CYS A 141 8.94 -7.10 -17.93
N GLY A 142 9.70 -6.47 -18.83
CA GLY A 142 9.78 -5.00 -18.96
C GLY A 142 10.46 -4.29 -17.78
N LEU A 143 11.25 -5.03 -16.98
CA LEU A 143 11.92 -4.52 -15.79
C LEU A 143 13.28 -3.92 -16.13
N LYS A 144 13.52 -2.68 -15.71
CA LYS A 144 14.82 -1.99 -15.90
C LYS A 144 15.90 -2.42 -14.91
N GLN A 145 15.51 -3.05 -13.81
CA GLN A 145 16.40 -3.48 -12.73
C GLN A 145 15.82 -4.72 -12.04
N ALA A 146 16.69 -5.47 -11.35
CA ALA A 146 16.28 -6.62 -10.56
C ALA A 146 15.18 -6.21 -9.56
N THR A 147 14.11 -7.00 -9.51
CA THR A 147 12.89 -6.65 -8.78
C THR A 147 12.38 -7.86 -8.01
N ARG A 148 12.11 -7.64 -6.72
CA ARG A 148 11.47 -8.59 -5.82
C ARG A 148 10.00 -8.23 -5.65
N PHE A 149 9.13 -9.19 -5.90
CA PHE A 149 7.70 -9.13 -5.65
C PHE A 149 7.40 -9.72 -4.28
N ARG A 150 6.71 -8.92 -3.46
CA ARG A 150 6.37 -9.23 -2.08
C ARG A 150 4.99 -9.85 -2.01
N LEU A 151 4.92 -11.19 -2.03
CA LEU A 151 3.68 -11.97 -2.01
C LEU A 151 2.85 -11.76 -0.73
N ASP A 152 3.47 -11.24 0.33
CA ASP A 152 2.81 -10.79 1.56
C ASP A 152 2.15 -9.40 1.42
N ARG A 153 2.38 -8.68 0.32
CA ARG A 153 1.81 -7.36 0.01
C ARG A 153 1.02 -7.40 -1.29
N GLU A 154 -0.13 -8.06 -1.22
CA GLU A 154 -1.13 -8.11 -2.27
C GLU A 154 -2.26 -7.11 -1.97
N LEU A 155 -2.70 -6.34 -2.96
CA LEU A 155 -3.83 -5.42 -2.86
C LEU A 155 -4.71 -5.50 -4.10
N GLU A 156 -5.99 -5.21 -3.92
CA GLU A 156 -6.95 -5.00 -5.00
C GLU A 156 -7.01 -3.50 -5.29
N LEU A 157 -6.64 -3.11 -6.50
CA LEU A 157 -6.60 -1.72 -6.94
C LEU A 157 -7.56 -1.52 -8.12
N PRO A 158 -8.22 -0.35 -8.20
CA PRO A 158 -9.06 -0.03 -9.34
C PRO A 158 -8.19 0.12 -10.59
N TRP A 159 -8.58 -0.52 -11.70
CA TRP A 159 -7.87 -0.42 -12.98
C TRP A 159 -8.13 0.96 -13.59
N SER A 160 -7.43 1.97 -13.08
CA SER A 160 -7.65 3.40 -13.34
C SER A 160 -6.36 4.18 -13.53
N ARG A 161 -6.49 5.39 -14.09
CA ARG A 161 -5.37 6.30 -14.37
C ARG A 161 -4.66 6.81 -13.12
N GLU A 162 -5.33 6.77 -11.97
CA GLU A 162 -4.78 7.21 -10.69
C GLU A 162 -3.76 6.19 -10.15
N PHE A 163 -4.03 4.89 -10.35
CA PHE A 163 -3.20 3.80 -9.86
C PHE A 163 -2.24 3.23 -10.90
N PHE A 164 -2.50 3.42 -12.19
CA PHE A 164 -1.72 2.82 -13.26
C PHE A 164 -1.35 3.84 -14.32
N GLU A 165 -0.06 3.91 -14.63
CA GLU A 165 0.53 4.88 -15.55
C GLU A 165 1.27 4.15 -16.66
N CYS A 166 1.20 4.70 -17.88
CA CYS A 166 2.01 4.21 -18.99
C CYS A 166 3.46 4.67 -18.82
N LEU A 167 4.43 3.76 -18.96
CA LEU A 167 5.82 4.17 -19.17
C LEU A 167 5.95 4.94 -20.49
N ALA A 168 6.90 5.89 -20.57
CA ALA A 168 7.06 6.76 -21.74
C ALA A 168 7.22 6.01 -23.08
N ASP A 169 7.73 4.77 -23.04
CA ASP A 169 7.96 3.88 -24.18
C ASP A 169 6.86 2.82 -24.39
N LYS A 170 5.75 2.89 -23.63
CA LYS A 170 4.67 1.90 -23.64
C LYS A 170 3.31 2.58 -23.83
N PRO A 171 2.43 2.04 -24.69
CA PRO A 171 1.09 2.61 -24.89
C PRO A 171 0.12 2.26 -23.75
N THR A 172 0.46 1.27 -22.92
CA THR A 172 -0.38 0.73 -21.84
C THR A 172 0.38 0.73 -20.51
N PRO A 173 -0.31 0.69 -19.36
CA PRO A 173 0.34 0.49 -18.06
C PRO A 173 0.98 -0.89 -17.90
N ILE A 174 0.63 -1.86 -18.76
CA ILE A 174 1.29 -3.17 -18.85
C ILE A 174 2.67 -2.98 -19.47
N ILE A 175 3.71 -3.37 -18.73
CA ILE A 175 5.12 -3.16 -19.12
C ILE A 175 5.78 -4.44 -19.65
N GLY A 176 5.28 -5.61 -19.24
CA GLY A 176 5.73 -6.91 -19.73
C GLY A 176 4.88 -8.05 -19.19
N HIS A 177 5.23 -9.27 -19.59
CA HIS A 177 4.53 -10.50 -19.20
C HIS A 177 5.53 -11.52 -18.69
N MET A 178 5.21 -12.23 -17.60
CA MET A 178 6.12 -13.22 -17.03
C MET A 178 6.25 -14.46 -17.95
N PRO A 179 7.47 -14.93 -18.24
CA PRO A 179 7.62 -16.14 -19.06
C PRO A 179 7.10 -17.38 -18.32
N ALA A 180 6.63 -18.38 -19.07
CA ALA A 180 5.98 -19.58 -18.53
C ALA A 180 6.81 -20.32 -17.45
N TYR A 181 8.13 -20.28 -17.56
CA TYR A 181 9.04 -20.85 -16.56
C TYR A 181 8.94 -20.11 -15.21
N GLU A 182 9.00 -18.78 -15.22
CA GLU A 182 8.86 -17.97 -14.00
C GLU A 182 7.44 -18.05 -13.43
N VAL A 183 6.42 -18.15 -14.29
CA VAL A 183 5.03 -18.40 -13.86
C VAL A 183 4.95 -19.71 -13.07
N ARG A 184 5.56 -20.79 -13.57
CA ARG A 184 5.57 -22.09 -12.88
C ARG A 184 6.31 -22.02 -11.54
N LYS A 185 7.45 -21.34 -11.51
CA LYS A 185 8.23 -21.13 -10.28
C LYS A 185 7.43 -20.34 -9.23
N LEU A 186 6.76 -19.28 -9.65
CA LEU A 186 5.87 -18.49 -8.81
C LEU A 186 4.69 -19.33 -8.29
N GLN A 187 4.04 -20.13 -9.13
CA GLN A 187 2.95 -21.00 -8.73
C GLN A 187 3.39 -22.01 -7.65
N ILE A 188 4.56 -22.63 -7.82
CA ILE A 188 5.13 -23.55 -6.81
C ILE A 188 5.37 -22.80 -5.49
N GLN A 189 5.94 -21.60 -5.56
CA GLN A 189 6.22 -20.80 -4.37
C GLN A 189 4.94 -20.37 -3.65
N ILE A 190 3.90 -19.96 -4.38
CA ILE A 190 2.61 -19.60 -3.80
C ILE A 190 1.94 -20.79 -3.14
N ALA A 191 1.96 -21.97 -3.78
CA ALA A 191 1.45 -23.19 -3.16
C ALA A 191 2.21 -23.54 -1.88
N HIS A 192 3.53 -23.35 -1.86
CA HIS A 192 4.34 -23.53 -0.66
C HIS A 192 3.96 -22.53 0.45
N LEU A 193 3.81 -21.24 0.11
CA LEU A 193 3.40 -20.21 1.06
C LEU A 193 2.01 -20.49 1.65
N GLN A 194 1.04 -20.92 0.83
CA GLN A 194 -0.30 -21.29 1.28
C GLN A 194 -0.27 -22.45 2.27
N ASN A 195 0.54 -23.48 2.01
CA ASN A 195 0.71 -24.60 2.94
C ASN A 195 1.33 -24.17 4.27
N LEU A 196 2.28 -23.22 4.26
CA LEU A 196 2.86 -22.68 5.49
C LEU A 196 1.84 -21.88 6.28
N ILE A 197 1.04 -21.04 5.62
CA ILE A 197 -0.03 -20.25 6.27
C ILE A 197 -1.06 -21.19 6.90
N ALA A 198 -1.51 -22.23 6.18
CA ALA A 198 -2.49 -23.19 6.70
C ALA A 198 -1.97 -23.90 7.98
N ARG A 199 -0.72 -24.36 7.97
CA ARG A 199 -0.10 -25.00 9.15
C ARG A 199 0.01 -24.06 10.35
N LEU A 200 0.30 -22.78 10.10
CA LEU A 200 0.36 -21.77 11.17
C LEU A 200 -1.03 -21.52 11.77
N GLN A 201 -2.07 -21.46 10.93
CA GLN A 201 -3.46 -21.30 11.37
C GLN A 201 -3.95 -22.48 12.22
N GLU A 202 -3.59 -23.71 11.84
CA GLU A 202 -3.90 -24.93 12.61
C GLU A 202 -3.23 -24.91 14.00
N ALA A 203 -1.96 -24.51 14.08
CA ALA A 203 -1.22 -24.43 15.35
C ALA A 203 -1.78 -23.35 16.29
N THR A 204 -2.20 -22.20 15.76
CA THR A 204 -2.84 -21.15 16.57
C THR A 204 -4.23 -21.55 17.08
N ALA A 205 -4.97 -22.35 16.29
CA ALA A 205 -6.30 -22.82 16.69
C ALA A 205 -6.27 -23.89 17.79
N SER A 206 -5.18 -24.67 17.90
CA SER A 206 -5.02 -25.66 18.97
C SER A 206 -4.66 -25.04 20.33
N ASP A 207 -3.90 -23.94 20.34
CA ASP A 207 -3.49 -23.28 21.61
C ASP A 207 -4.66 -22.51 22.28
N GLU A 208 -5.66 -22.05 21.52
CA GLU A 208 -6.85 -21.37 22.08
C GLU A 208 -7.91 -22.33 22.63
N GLY A 209 -7.78 -23.65 22.37
CA GLY A 209 -8.74 -24.67 22.79
C GLY A 209 -8.53 -25.23 24.20
N ASP A 210 -7.38 -24.98 24.83
CA ASP A 210 -6.99 -25.57 26.13
C ASP A 210 -7.19 -24.62 27.34
N GLU A 211 -7.77 -23.42 27.14
CA GLU A 211 -8.08 -22.45 28.21
C GLU A 211 -9.56 -22.46 28.70
N GLN A 212 -10.36 -23.49 28.37
CA GLN A 212 -11.76 -23.62 28.84
C GLN A 212 -11.96 -24.65 29.96
#